data_AF-A0A9C8NU16-F1
#
_entry.id   AF-A0A9C8NU16-F1
#
_cell.length_a   1.000
_cell.length_b   1.000
_cell.length_c   1.000
_cell.angle_alpha   90.00
_cell.angle_beta   90.00
_cell.angle_gamma   90.00
#
_symmetry.space_group_name_H-M   'P 1'
#
loop_
_entity.id
_entity.type
_entity.pdbx_description
1 polymer ?
#
loop_
_entity_poly.entity_id
_entity_poly.type
_entity_poly.pdbx_seq_one_letter_code
_entity_poly.pdbx_strand_id
1 'polypeptide(L)'
;MLSLSRRPLVFRRRYPDRIMSVTTGHGRTKSIRLTKDRVLTTIRDYFNDKALQQMQETFSTAIGAPVNICAPDGSVLIGDRPADGSTGRANMTAAIRVGDEIIGQLTLLEPSPNPRGDYEPVDLQGRPQGRPPAAEWAASFLKLMAAMLASLCSRQKTLRLRVEELSTLYRLTAEFTGQRDLQSVLDTVTATVVELLQAKACTIRLLSDDGRELLIKSANNVQDRHLVKGPILLEDSKIDSEAITGGKIVYIPDVEKDSRVLFPEGARAEGLVSALCVPLVYKGQSLGVIRVYKAETYRFDRFEHALLFAVAAQAAAAIVNAQLQTEAIQAANMKRQLRLAGDVQARMFPREKPAITGMDIEAAYQPCFELGGDFYDFIPLDKGHLGIAACDVVGKGIRASLLMASIRAALRAHAANVYDISEILRRVNVDLCATTELADFATLFYGVIDSQTQRFTYVNAGHPPPLLFRDGRACPLTTGGGILGMNPQGVWQHEHVTFNSGDTLVIYTDGVTEALSFHDEAFGAKRLEQAIHEGLQQDLGASDLAQRILWHVRNFVGLQQQADDLTIVVIKVQ
;
A
#
# COMPACT_ATOMS: atom_id res chain seq x y z
N MET A 1 15.02 47.18 64.56
CA MET A 1 13.57 47.21 64.31
C MET A 1 13.35 46.66 62.92
N LEU A 2 12.52 45.67 62.61
CA LEU A 2 11.49 44.91 63.33
C LEU A 2 11.30 43.60 62.52
N SER A 3 10.98 42.52 63.22
CA SER A 3 10.63 41.21 62.64
C SER A 3 9.38 41.28 61.76
N LEU A 4 9.14 40.29 60.89
CA LEU A 4 7.81 39.67 60.72
C LEU A 4 7.83 38.37 59.86
N SER A 5 7.41 37.29 60.54
CA SER A 5 6.75 36.04 60.15
C SER A 5 6.73 35.55 58.68
N ARG A 6 7.17 34.29 58.50
CA ARG A 6 6.84 33.40 57.39
C ARG A 6 5.40 32.88 57.48
N ARG A 7 4.63 32.97 56.39
CA ARG A 7 3.51 32.06 56.04
C ARG A 7 3.63 31.68 54.55
N PRO A 8 3.39 30.42 54.15
CA PRO A 8 3.44 30.03 52.75
C PRO A 8 2.12 30.41 52.03
N LEU A 9 2.26 31.15 50.92
CA LEU A 9 1.19 31.44 49.95
C LEU A 9 1.07 30.27 48.97
N VAL A 10 -0.10 29.62 48.95
CA VAL A 10 -0.49 28.62 47.94
C VAL A 10 -0.92 29.36 46.67
N PHE A 11 -0.10 29.32 45.62
CA PHE A 11 -0.47 29.84 44.29
C PHE A 11 -1.19 28.75 43.48
N ARG A 12 -2.54 28.82 43.39
CA ARG A 12 -3.30 28.17 42.31
C ARG A 12 -3.11 29.01 41.04
N ARG A 13 -2.24 28.59 40.10
CA ARG A 13 -2.14 29.21 38.77
C ARG A 13 -3.35 28.81 37.91
N ARG A 14 -4.24 29.77 37.61
CA ARG A 14 -5.15 29.71 36.45
C ARG A 14 -4.34 30.11 35.20
N TYR A 15 -4.32 29.26 34.18
CA TYR A 15 -3.73 29.57 32.86
C TYR A 15 -4.83 30.10 31.91
N PRO A 16 -4.55 31.12 31.05
CA PRO A 16 -5.55 31.75 30.18
C PRO A 16 -5.77 30.99 28.85
N ASP A 17 -6.93 31.21 28.22
CA ASP A 17 -7.36 30.69 26.91
C ASP A 17 -6.35 31.03 25.79
N ARG A 18 -6.11 30.12 24.84
CA ARG A 18 -5.25 30.34 23.66
C ARG A 18 -5.99 30.15 22.33
N ILE A 19 -5.77 31.08 21.41
CA ILE A 19 -6.17 31.01 20.00
C ILE A 19 -4.97 30.47 19.22
N MET A 20 -5.15 29.39 18.44
CA MET A 20 -4.12 28.93 17.50
C MET A 20 -4.40 29.47 16.10
N SER A 21 -3.38 30.01 15.44
CA SER A 21 -3.42 30.48 14.05
C SER A 21 -2.55 29.56 13.19
N VAL A 22 -3.17 28.88 12.23
CA VAL A 22 -2.51 27.93 11.33
C VAL A 22 -2.46 28.52 9.93
N THR A 23 -1.26 28.69 9.38
CA THR A 23 -1.04 29.10 7.98
C THR A 23 -0.97 27.86 7.11
N THR A 24 -1.97 27.66 6.25
CA THR A 24 -1.92 26.60 5.23
C THR A 24 -0.95 26.97 4.11
N GLY A 25 -0.39 25.98 3.39
CA GLY A 25 0.62 26.15 2.33
C GLY A 25 0.23 27.05 1.15
N HIS A 26 -0.95 27.68 1.18
CA HIS A 26 -1.42 28.71 0.24
C HIS A 26 -1.52 30.10 0.89
N GLY A 27 -0.84 30.33 2.02
CA GLY A 27 -0.76 31.65 2.68
C GLY A 27 -2.02 32.10 3.43
N ARG A 28 -3.04 31.24 3.58
CA ARG A 28 -4.24 31.55 4.38
C ARG A 28 -4.06 31.08 5.81
N THR A 29 -4.01 32.04 6.74
CA THR A 29 -4.04 31.80 8.19
C THR A 29 -5.50 31.63 8.66
N LYS A 30 -5.85 30.45 9.17
CA LYS A 30 -7.12 30.26 9.92
C LYS A 30 -6.81 30.23 11.40
N SER A 31 -7.43 31.14 12.16
CA SER A 31 -7.41 31.13 13.62
C SER A 31 -8.57 30.29 14.15
N ILE A 32 -8.26 29.26 14.92
CA ILE A 32 -9.26 28.38 15.54
C ILE A 32 -9.02 28.38 17.04
N ARG A 33 -10.08 28.72 17.77
CA ARG A 33 -10.09 28.83 19.23
C ARG A 33 -10.30 27.42 19.79
N LEU A 34 -9.26 26.84 20.38
CA LEU A 34 -9.36 25.61 21.16
C LEU A 34 -10.22 25.92 22.38
N THR A 35 -11.50 25.55 22.35
CA THR A 35 -12.35 25.60 23.54
C THR A 35 -11.95 24.40 24.38
N LYS A 36 -11.21 24.65 25.47
CA LYS A 36 -10.91 23.65 26.47
C LYS A 36 -12.22 23.01 26.93
N ASP A 37 -12.19 21.70 27.17
CA ASP A 37 -13.24 20.90 27.82
C ASP A 37 -14.26 21.76 28.52
N ARG A 38 -15.44 21.92 27.91
CA ARG A 38 -16.58 22.38 28.68
C ARG A 38 -16.96 21.21 29.56
N VAL A 39 -16.30 21.10 30.71
CA VAL A 39 -16.60 20.09 31.73
C VAL A 39 -18.09 20.24 32.01
N LEU A 40 -18.87 19.26 31.54
CA LEU A 40 -20.32 19.29 31.61
C LEU A 40 -20.73 19.04 33.07
N THR A 41 -20.61 20.07 33.87
CA THR A 41 -20.77 20.05 35.34
C THR A 41 -22.19 20.41 35.75
N THR A 42 -22.97 21.00 34.85
CA THR A 42 -24.31 21.48 35.13
C THR A 42 -25.31 20.99 34.08
N ILE A 43 -26.57 20.86 34.47
CA ILE A 43 -27.65 20.46 33.56
C ILE A 43 -27.83 21.44 32.38
N ARG A 44 -27.43 22.72 32.54
CA ARG A 44 -27.41 23.73 31.48
C ARG A 44 -26.38 23.47 30.39
N ASP A 45 -25.40 22.60 30.62
CA ASP A 45 -24.46 22.21 29.57
C ASP A 45 -25.06 21.18 28.59
N TYR A 46 -26.21 20.60 28.96
CA TYR A 46 -26.94 19.61 28.18
C TYR A 46 -28.20 20.19 27.52
N PHE A 47 -28.90 21.10 28.20
CA PHE A 47 -30.17 21.68 27.75
C PHE A 47 -30.11 23.22 27.76
N ASN A 48 -30.79 23.85 26.80
CA ASN A 48 -30.98 25.30 26.82
C ASN A 48 -32.09 25.72 27.81
N ASP A 49 -32.11 26.99 28.19
CA ASP A 49 -33.05 27.49 29.20
C ASP A 49 -34.52 27.30 28.79
N LYS A 50 -34.86 27.42 27.49
CA LYS A 50 -36.23 27.19 27.00
C LYS A 50 -36.69 25.74 27.22
N ALA A 51 -35.84 24.76 26.95
CA ALA A 51 -36.15 23.35 27.15
C ALA A 51 -36.27 23.00 28.64
N LEU A 52 -35.38 23.57 29.47
CA LEU A 52 -35.45 23.42 30.92
C LEU A 52 -36.74 24.03 31.50
N GLN A 53 -37.15 25.22 31.02
CA GLN A 53 -38.41 25.85 31.42
C GLN A 53 -39.62 24.98 31.06
N GLN A 54 -39.68 24.49 29.83
CA GLN A 54 -40.79 23.65 29.37
C GLN A 54 -40.87 22.33 30.15
N MET A 55 -39.72 21.71 30.45
CA MET A 55 -39.67 20.53 31.32
C MET A 55 -40.19 20.85 32.73
N GLN A 56 -39.77 21.98 33.30
CA GLN A 56 -40.21 22.43 34.61
C GLN A 56 -41.73 22.64 34.70
N GLU A 57 -42.31 23.32 33.71
CA GLU A 57 -43.76 23.54 33.59
C GLU A 57 -44.53 22.23 33.41
N THR A 58 -44.00 21.32 32.58
CA THR A 58 -44.61 20.01 32.32
C THR A 58 -44.60 19.13 33.58
N PHE A 59 -43.48 19.08 34.31
CA PHE A 59 -43.38 18.31 35.56
C PHE A 59 -44.29 18.91 36.64
N SER A 60 -44.34 20.24 36.73
CA SER A 60 -45.23 20.92 37.68
C SER A 60 -46.70 20.62 37.40
N THR A 61 -47.09 20.63 36.13
CA THR A 61 -48.46 20.29 35.69
C THR A 61 -48.79 18.82 35.96
N ALA A 62 -47.86 17.90 35.67
CA ALA A 62 -48.06 16.48 35.87
C ALA A 62 -48.20 16.12 37.36
N ILE A 63 -47.40 16.74 38.23
CA ILE A 63 -47.47 16.50 39.69
C ILE A 63 -48.63 17.26 40.33
N GLY A 64 -49.10 18.35 39.72
CA GLY A 64 -50.09 19.25 40.30
C GLY A 64 -49.52 20.17 41.39
N ALA A 65 -48.19 20.34 41.43
CA ALA A 65 -47.49 21.21 42.37
C ALA A 65 -46.17 21.74 41.76
N PRO A 66 -45.65 22.90 42.19
CA PRO A 66 -44.46 23.50 41.58
C PRO A 66 -43.21 22.62 41.74
N VAL A 67 -42.61 22.26 40.60
CA VAL A 67 -41.31 21.58 40.51
C VAL A 67 -40.29 22.57 39.99
N ASN A 68 -39.12 22.66 40.60
CA ASN A 68 -38.00 23.45 40.13
C ASN A 68 -36.85 22.56 39.67
N ILE A 69 -36.23 22.91 38.55
CA ILE A 69 -34.95 22.34 38.13
C ILE A 69 -33.84 23.22 38.70
N CYS A 70 -33.06 22.65 39.61
CA CYS A 70 -32.01 23.34 40.34
C CYS A 70 -30.61 22.92 39.86
N ALA A 71 -29.64 23.80 40.10
CA ALA A 71 -28.22 23.49 39.95
C ALA A 71 -27.78 22.47 41.03
N PRO A 72 -26.56 21.92 40.93
CA PRO A 72 -26.04 20.96 41.92
C PRO A 72 -26.07 21.46 43.36
N ASP A 73 -25.93 22.77 43.57
CA ASP A 73 -25.97 23.45 44.88
C ASP A 73 -27.39 23.77 45.38
N GLY A 74 -28.43 23.37 44.63
CA GLY A 74 -29.83 23.61 44.98
C GLY A 74 -30.39 24.95 44.51
N SER A 75 -29.58 25.82 43.89
CA SER A 75 -30.07 27.09 43.34
C SER A 75 -31.04 26.86 42.17
N VAL A 76 -32.18 27.56 42.18
CA VAL A 76 -33.17 27.46 41.10
C VAL A 76 -32.57 28.03 39.82
N LEU A 77 -32.58 27.26 38.73
CA LEU A 77 -32.00 27.70 37.46
C LEU A 77 -32.97 28.57 36.68
N ILE A 78 -34.28 28.33 36.76
CA ILE A 78 -35.30 28.99 35.90
C ILE A 78 -36.56 29.31 36.72
N GLY A 79 -37.02 30.56 36.61
CA GLY A 79 -38.21 31.08 37.32
C GLY A 79 -37.87 32.10 38.41
N ASP A 80 -38.80 33.02 38.68
CA ASP A 80 -38.65 34.05 39.70
C ASP A 80 -38.65 33.46 41.12
N ARG A 81 -37.75 33.95 41.97
CA ARG A 81 -37.93 33.81 43.42
C ARG A 81 -39.27 34.48 43.79
N PRO A 82 -40.13 33.86 44.62
CA PRO A 82 -41.30 34.56 45.13
C PRO A 82 -40.87 35.89 45.79
N ALA A 83 -41.57 36.97 45.46
CA ALA A 83 -41.22 38.35 45.82
C ALA A 83 -41.23 38.63 47.34
N ASP A 84 -41.71 37.71 48.17
CA ASP A 84 -41.76 37.83 49.63
C ASP A 84 -40.54 37.24 50.37
N GLY A 85 -39.57 36.67 49.65
CA GLY A 85 -38.39 36.05 50.25
C GLY A 85 -38.67 34.72 50.99
N SER A 86 -39.89 34.19 50.92
CA SER A 86 -40.20 32.87 51.46
C SER A 86 -39.65 31.80 50.51
N THR A 87 -38.65 31.05 50.99
CA THR A 87 -38.33 29.76 50.36
C THR A 87 -39.43 28.81 50.78
N GLY A 88 -40.37 28.51 49.88
CA GLY A 88 -41.28 27.38 50.08
C GLY A 88 -40.43 26.18 50.50
N ARG A 89 -40.75 25.57 51.65
CA ARG A 89 -39.94 24.46 52.17
C ARG A 89 -39.93 23.35 51.12
N ALA A 90 -38.74 22.99 50.65
CA ALA A 90 -38.55 21.86 49.75
C ALA A 90 -39.01 20.60 50.47
N ASN A 91 -40.07 19.97 49.96
CA ASN A 91 -40.60 18.76 50.59
C ASN A 91 -39.81 17.53 50.11
N MET A 92 -39.39 17.53 48.84
CA MET A 92 -38.69 16.41 48.20
C MET A 92 -37.69 16.87 47.14
N THR A 93 -36.52 16.22 47.10
CA THR A 93 -35.50 16.44 46.05
C THR A 93 -35.07 15.12 45.42
N ALA A 94 -34.77 15.15 44.12
CA ALA A 94 -34.19 14.05 43.37
C ALA A 94 -32.98 14.52 42.57
N ALA A 95 -31.80 13.95 42.84
CA ALA A 95 -30.56 14.32 42.18
C ALA A 95 -30.46 13.73 40.77
N ILE A 96 -29.99 14.54 39.82
CA ILE A 96 -29.68 14.14 38.45
C ILE A 96 -28.18 13.89 38.39
N ARG A 97 -27.80 12.62 38.20
CA ARG A 97 -26.39 12.18 38.24
C ARG A 97 -25.91 11.70 36.88
N VAL A 98 -24.68 12.06 36.52
CA VAL A 98 -23.98 11.52 35.33
C VAL A 98 -22.65 10.95 35.80
N GLY A 99 -22.55 9.62 35.89
CA GLY A 99 -21.48 8.97 36.64
C GLY A 99 -21.64 9.27 38.14
N ASP A 100 -20.55 9.64 38.81
CA ASP A 100 -20.55 9.97 40.24
C ASP A 100 -20.95 11.43 40.53
N GLU A 101 -21.01 12.28 39.50
CA GLU A 101 -21.27 13.70 39.63
C GLU A 101 -22.77 14.03 39.62
N ILE A 102 -23.20 14.93 40.52
CA ILE A 102 -24.53 15.54 40.49
C ILE A 102 -24.45 16.76 39.58
N ILE A 103 -25.19 16.75 38.47
CA ILE A 103 -25.21 17.84 37.49
C ILE A 103 -26.43 18.76 37.65
N GLY A 104 -27.40 18.37 38.48
CA GLY A 104 -28.59 19.15 38.80
C GLY A 104 -29.52 18.39 39.73
N GLN A 105 -30.61 19.00 40.16
CA GLN A 105 -31.60 18.38 41.05
C GLN A 105 -33.02 18.81 40.67
N LEU A 106 -34.01 17.94 40.84
CA LEU A 106 -35.42 18.29 40.77
C LEU A 106 -35.96 18.50 42.19
N THR A 107 -36.62 19.62 42.44
CA THR A 107 -37.12 20.00 43.76
C THR A 107 -38.62 20.27 43.71
N LEU A 108 -39.39 19.60 44.56
CA LEU A 108 -40.83 19.84 44.72
C LEU A 108 -41.10 20.81 45.87
N LEU A 109 -41.89 21.85 45.61
CA LEU A 109 -42.27 22.86 46.59
C LEU A 109 -43.67 22.57 47.16
N GLU A 110 -43.87 22.80 48.46
CA GLU A 110 -45.22 22.79 49.03
C GLU A 110 -46.08 23.94 48.47
N PRO A 111 -47.37 23.72 48.17
CA PRO A 111 -48.30 24.83 48.03
C PRO A 111 -48.43 25.53 49.39
N SER A 112 -48.16 26.84 49.42
CA SER A 112 -48.27 27.65 50.64
C SER A 112 -49.68 27.50 51.25
N PRO A 113 -49.83 27.28 52.57
CA PRO A 113 -51.14 27.22 53.19
C PRO A 113 -51.84 28.57 53.01
N ASN A 114 -52.99 28.55 52.34
CA ASN A 114 -53.87 29.70 52.24
C ASN A 114 -54.26 30.13 53.68
N PRO A 115 -54.12 31.39 54.10
CA PRO A 115 -54.34 31.82 55.49
C PRO A 115 -55.82 31.84 55.92
N ARG A 116 -56.72 31.16 55.19
CA ARG A 116 -58.12 30.99 55.57
C ARG A 116 -58.39 29.49 55.60
N GLY A 117 -58.58 28.99 56.82
CA GLY A 117 -58.92 27.61 57.10
C GLY A 117 -60.22 27.17 56.45
N ASP A 118 -60.39 25.85 56.48
CA ASP A 118 -61.56 25.05 56.12
C ASP A 118 -61.66 24.67 54.65
N TYR A 119 -61.35 23.41 54.35
CA TYR A 119 -62.22 22.43 53.69
C TYR A 119 -61.43 21.12 53.48
N GLU A 120 -61.79 20.06 54.18
CA GLU A 120 -61.43 18.70 53.75
C GLU A 120 -62.44 18.23 52.68
N PRO A 121 -61.99 17.69 51.53
CA PRO A 121 -62.92 17.19 50.53
C PRO A 121 -63.52 15.85 50.99
N VAL A 122 -64.84 15.83 51.07
CA VAL A 122 -65.67 14.66 51.42
C VAL A 122 -66.40 14.18 50.17
N ASP A 123 -66.64 12.88 50.03
CA ASP A 123 -67.45 12.37 48.92
C ASP A 123 -68.96 12.67 49.11
N LEU A 124 -69.78 12.37 48.09
CA LEU A 124 -71.24 12.58 48.11
C LEU A 124 -71.98 11.76 49.21
N GLN A 125 -71.28 10.90 49.96
CA GLN A 125 -71.82 10.10 51.06
C GLN A 125 -71.22 10.46 52.42
N GLY A 126 -70.46 11.56 52.52
CA GLY A 126 -69.97 12.09 53.78
C GLY A 126 -68.88 11.25 54.46
N ARG A 127 -68.16 10.40 53.71
CA ARG A 127 -67.02 9.65 54.26
C ARG A 127 -65.71 10.43 54.06
N PRO A 128 -64.82 10.48 55.06
CA PRO A 128 -63.47 11.03 54.84
C PRO A 128 -62.79 10.21 53.75
N GLN A 129 -62.42 10.84 52.64
CA GLN A 129 -61.49 10.23 51.69
C GLN A 129 -60.17 10.04 52.41
N GLY A 130 -59.73 8.79 52.57
CA GLY A 130 -58.33 8.55 52.91
C GLY A 130 -57.43 9.15 51.82
N ARG A 131 -56.68 10.21 52.14
CA ARG A 131 -55.35 10.42 51.54
C ARG A 131 -54.38 9.58 52.36
N PRO A 132 -53.61 8.65 51.74
CA PRO A 132 -52.56 9.01 50.77
C PRO A 132 -52.48 8.05 49.55
N PRO A 133 -52.00 8.50 48.36
CA PRO A 133 -50.55 8.45 48.08
C PRO A 133 -50.06 9.61 47.17
N ALA A 134 -50.40 10.87 47.47
CA ALA A 134 -49.90 11.99 46.66
C ALA A 134 -48.37 12.16 46.81
N ALA A 135 -47.83 12.01 48.02
CA ALA A 135 -46.41 12.21 48.30
C ALA A 135 -45.54 11.06 47.76
N GLU A 136 -45.94 9.80 47.97
CA GLU A 136 -45.18 8.64 47.48
C GLU A 136 -45.16 8.54 45.94
N TRP A 137 -46.28 8.89 45.30
CA TRP A 137 -46.35 8.97 43.85
C TRP A 137 -45.49 10.12 43.32
N ALA A 138 -45.59 11.32 43.89
CA ALA A 138 -44.76 12.46 43.49
C ALA A 138 -43.26 12.19 43.70
N ALA A 139 -42.89 11.53 44.79
CA ALA A 139 -41.53 11.06 45.06
C ALA A 139 -41.02 10.11 43.98
N SER A 140 -41.85 9.13 43.61
CA SER A 140 -41.50 8.11 42.63
C SER A 140 -41.39 8.72 41.24
N PHE A 141 -42.30 9.63 40.89
CA PHE A 141 -42.28 10.39 39.65
C PHE A 141 -41.02 11.27 39.55
N LEU A 142 -40.67 12.02 40.60
CA LEU A 142 -39.44 12.85 40.63
C LEU A 142 -38.17 12.01 40.49
N LYS A 143 -38.08 10.88 41.20
CA LYS A 143 -36.95 9.95 41.07
C LYS A 143 -36.85 9.39 39.65
N LEU A 144 -37.97 9.03 39.03
CA LEU A 144 -38.01 8.50 37.67
C LEU A 144 -37.61 9.57 36.64
N MET A 145 -38.11 10.80 36.77
CA MET A 145 -37.71 11.91 35.90
C MET A 145 -36.24 12.28 36.07
N ALA A 146 -35.73 12.31 37.30
CA ALA A 146 -34.31 12.56 37.56
C ALA A 146 -33.43 11.46 36.96
N ALA A 147 -33.85 10.19 37.07
CA ALA A 147 -33.16 9.05 36.45
C ALA A 147 -33.21 9.10 34.91
N MET A 148 -34.33 9.52 34.32
CA MET A 148 -34.47 9.67 32.87
C MET A 148 -33.58 10.80 32.34
N LEU A 149 -33.58 11.96 33.00
CA LEU A 149 -32.68 13.08 32.67
C LEU A 149 -31.21 12.68 32.84
N ALA A 150 -30.87 11.97 33.91
CA ALA A 150 -29.55 11.40 34.15
C ALA A 150 -29.11 10.48 32.99
N SER A 151 -29.99 9.57 32.56
CA SER A 151 -29.73 8.67 31.45
C SER A 151 -29.57 9.40 30.12
N LEU A 152 -30.37 10.43 29.86
CA LEU A 152 -30.27 11.25 28.65
C LEU A 152 -28.96 12.06 28.61
N CYS A 153 -28.62 12.73 29.71
CA CYS A 153 -27.36 13.48 29.84
C CYS A 153 -26.15 12.55 29.70
N SER A 154 -26.19 11.36 30.31
CA SER A 154 -25.14 10.35 30.18
C SER A 154 -24.95 9.94 28.72
N ARG A 155 -26.05 9.63 28.00
CA ARG A 155 -26.00 9.24 26.59
C ARG A 155 -25.49 10.37 25.69
N GLN A 156 -25.92 11.61 25.91
CA GLN A 156 -25.45 12.78 25.18
C GLN A 156 -23.96 13.08 25.42
N LYS A 157 -23.47 12.91 26.66
CA LYS A 157 -22.04 13.01 27.01
C LYS A 157 -21.23 11.97 26.23
N THR A 158 -21.67 10.71 26.21
CA THR A 158 -21.02 9.64 25.44
C THR A 158 -21.01 9.94 23.94
N LEU A 159 -22.13 10.40 23.37
CA LEU A 159 -22.23 10.75 21.96
C LEU A 159 -21.29 11.89 21.56
N ARG A 160 -21.20 12.96 22.36
CA ARG A 160 -20.27 14.07 22.09
C ARG A 160 -18.81 13.60 22.10
N LEU A 161 -18.42 12.82 23.10
CA LEU A 161 -17.08 12.26 23.18
C LEU A 161 -16.75 11.40 21.95
N ARG A 162 -17.70 10.58 21.48
CA ARG A 162 -17.53 9.79 20.25
C ARG A 162 -17.39 10.65 18.99
N VAL A 163 -18.15 11.73 18.88
CA VAL A 163 -18.06 12.65 17.73
C VAL A 163 -16.73 13.39 17.71
N GLU A 164 -16.24 13.83 18.87
CA GLU A 164 -14.94 14.50 18.99
C GLU A 164 -13.78 13.54 18.69
N GLU A 165 -13.83 12.32 19.22
CA GLU A 165 -12.89 11.21 18.92
C GLU A 165 -12.85 10.97 17.40
N LEU A 166 -14.00 10.74 16.76
CA LEU A 166 -14.09 10.53 15.32
C LEU A 166 -13.62 11.73 14.50
N SER A 167 -13.95 12.97 14.88
CA SER A 167 -13.54 14.17 14.16
C SER A 167 -12.03 14.39 14.17
N THR A 168 -11.38 14.01 15.27
CA THR A 168 -9.92 14.08 15.42
C THR A 168 -9.25 13.04 14.53
N LEU A 169 -9.82 11.84 14.45
CA LEU A 169 -9.38 10.78 13.53
C LEU A 169 -9.55 11.15 12.06
N TYR A 170 -10.68 11.75 11.68
CA TYR A 170 -10.92 12.20 10.32
C TYR A 170 -9.96 13.31 9.87
N ARG A 171 -9.58 14.24 10.76
CA ARG A 171 -8.57 15.28 10.46
C ARG A 171 -7.19 14.69 10.17
N LEU A 172 -6.77 13.70 10.96
CA LEU A 172 -5.49 13.01 10.77
C LEU A 172 -5.43 12.27 9.44
N THR A 173 -6.54 11.64 9.06
CA THR A 173 -6.64 10.89 7.79
C THR A 173 -6.35 11.80 6.58
N ALA A 174 -6.89 13.04 6.59
CA ALA A 174 -6.72 13.99 5.49
C ALA A 174 -5.30 14.60 5.41
N GLU A 175 -4.66 14.82 6.56
CA GLU A 175 -3.31 15.42 6.64
C GLU A 175 -2.23 14.43 6.16
N PHE A 176 -2.41 13.13 6.41
CA PHE A 176 -1.47 12.09 5.98
C PHE A 176 -1.61 11.69 4.51
N THR A 177 -2.81 11.77 3.92
CA THR A 177 -3.03 11.42 2.50
C THR A 177 -2.43 12.39 1.48
N GLY A 178 -1.95 13.57 1.90
CA GLY A 178 -1.40 14.59 1.00
C GLY A 178 0.08 14.45 0.66
N GLN A 179 0.81 13.57 1.36
CA GLN A 179 2.27 13.46 1.23
C GLN A 179 2.68 12.29 0.32
N ARG A 180 3.66 12.55 -0.54
CA ARG A 180 4.12 11.61 -1.60
C ARG A 180 5.32 10.75 -1.21
N ASP A 181 5.96 11.06 -0.09
CA ASP A 181 7.19 10.41 0.38
C ASP A 181 6.97 9.78 1.75
N LEU A 182 7.46 8.55 1.92
CA LEU A 182 7.35 7.79 3.16
C LEU A 182 7.98 8.51 4.35
N GLN A 183 9.15 9.16 4.17
CA GLN A 183 9.84 9.83 5.26
C GLN A 183 9.03 11.02 5.78
N SER A 184 8.47 11.82 4.87
CA SER A 184 7.57 12.93 5.19
C SER A 184 6.37 12.45 6.00
N VAL A 185 5.75 11.32 5.61
CA VAL A 185 4.61 10.74 6.33
C VAL A 185 5.01 10.38 7.76
N LEU A 186 6.13 9.68 7.93
CA LEU A 186 6.64 9.27 9.23
C LEU A 186 6.96 10.46 10.15
N ASP A 187 7.62 11.48 9.62
CA ASP A 187 7.99 12.69 10.38
C ASP A 187 6.77 13.53 10.74
N THR A 188 5.77 13.58 9.86
CA THR A 188 4.50 14.24 10.14
C THR A 188 3.75 13.50 11.25
N VAL A 189 3.67 12.17 11.19
CA VAL A 189 3.03 11.36 12.25
C VAL A 189 3.69 11.60 13.60
N THR A 190 5.03 11.55 13.68
CA THR A 190 5.72 11.75 14.97
C THR A 190 5.52 13.17 15.50
N ALA A 191 5.58 14.19 14.65
CA ALA A 191 5.30 15.58 15.02
C ALA A 191 3.87 15.78 15.53
N THR A 192 2.88 15.27 14.79
CA THR A 192 1.47 15.37 15.18
C THR A 192 1.19 14.68 16.50
N VAL A 193 1.79 13.51 16.75
CA VAL A 193 1.64 12.78 18.02
C VAL A 193 2.25 13.54 19.19
N VAL A 194 3.42 14.16 18.99
CA VAL A 194 4.05 15.01 20.01
C VAL A 194 3.13 16.17 20.40
N GLU A 195 2.55 16.84 19.42
CA GLU A 195 1.65 17.97 19.64
C GLU A 195 0.34 17.54 20.33
N LEU A 196 -0.33 16.51 19.81
CA LEU A 196 -1.63 16.05 20.30
C LEU A 196 -1.59 15.55 21.74
N LEU A 197 -0.58 14.76 22.08
CA LEU A 197 -0.46 14.18 23.42
C LEU A 197 0.36 15.05 24.37
N GLN A 198 0.83 16.23 23.93
CA GLN A 198 1.80 17.06 24.65
C GLN A 198 2.97 16.20 25.16
N ALA A 199 3.49 15.36 24.27
CA ALA A 199 4.56 14.45 24.61
C ALA A 199 5.89 15.20 24.65
N LYS A 200 6.85 14.67 25.41
CA LYS A 200 8.23 15.14 25.33
C LYS A 200 8.85 14.72 24.00
N ALA A 201 8.62 13.48 23.58
CA ALA A 201 9.20 12.90 22.38
C ALA A 201 8.32 11.79 21.80
N CYS A 202 8.53 11.49 20.51
CA CYS A 202 7.89 10.39 19.81
C CYS A 202 8.86 9.71 18.85
N THR A 203 8.80 8.38 18.74
CA THR A 203 9.63 7.60 17.80
C THR A 203 8.79 6.56 17.07
N ILE A 204 9.08 6.34 15.80
CA ILE A 204 8.56 5.22 15.01
C ILE A 204 9.71 4.28 14.66
N ARG A 205 9.53 2.99 14.98
CA ARG A 205 10.38 1.90 14.48
C ARG A 205 9.56 1.01 13.57
N LEU A 206 10.05 0.73 12.37
CA LEU A 206 9.43 -0.21 11.44
C LEU A 206 10.20 -1.53 11.44
N LEU A 207 9.50 -2.64 11.24
CA LEU A 207 10.11 -3.94 11.04
C LEU A 207 10.87 -3.96 9.70
N SER A 208 11.99 -4.67 9.68
CA SER A 208 12.69 -5.08 8.46
C SER A 208 11.84 -6.06 7.66
N ASP A 209 12.19 -6.23 6.38
CA ASP A 209 11.44 -7.11 5.46
C ASP A 209 11.47 -8.59 5.90
N ASP A 210 12.52 -9.01 6.61
CA ASP A 210 12.62 -10.36 7.20
C ASP A 210 11.90 -10.50 8.56
N GLY A 211 11.33 -9.41 9.09
CA GLY A 211 10.58 -9.35 10.33
C GLY A 211 11.43 -9.49 11.60
N ARG A 212 12.76 -9.47 11.52
CA ARG A 212 13.65 -9.73 12.66
C ARG A 212 14.12 -8.49 13.37
N GLU A 213 14.28 -7.39 12.65
CA GLU A 213 14.87 -6.16 13.16
C GLU A 213 13.85 -5.02 13.17
N LEU A 214 13.95 -4.17 14.19
CA LEU A 214 13.24 -2.90 14.29
C LEU A 214 14.19 -1.77 13.99
N LEU A 215 13.93 -1.09 12.88
CA LEU A 215 14.69 0.04 12.39
C LEU A 215 13.99 1.33 12.78
N ILE A 216 14.71 2.25 13.43
CA ILE A 216 14.16 3.59 13.65
C ILE A 216 14.04 4.32 12.32
N LYS A 217 12.82 4.77 11.99
CA LYS A 217 12.53 5.46 10.73
C LYS A 217 12.15 6.92 10.94
N SER A 218 11.67 7.29 12.13
CA SER A 218 11.45 8.69 12.49
C SER A 218 11.54 8.89 14.00
N ALA A 219 12.03 10.06 14.40
CA ALA A 219 12.13 10.49 15.78
C ALA A 219 11.87 11.99 15.86
N ASN A 220 11.00 12.40 16.78
CA ASN A 220 10.69 13.79 17.04
C ASN A 220 11.02 14.13 18.51
N ASN A 221 11.76 15.22 18.70
CA ASN A 221 12.28 15.67 20.00
C ASN A 221 13.12 14.63 20.77
N VAL A 222 13.88 13.80 20.05
CA VAL A 222 14.91 12.90 20.61
C VAL A 222 16.27 13.34 20.06
N GLN A 223 17.23 13.63 20.94
CA GLN A 223 18.58 14.09 20.54
C GLN A 223 19.66 13.02 20.70
N ASP A 224 19.45 12.05 21.59
CA ASP A 224 20.40 11.00 21.94
C ASP A 224 20.65 10.00 20.81
N ARG A 225 21.93 9.73 20.56
CA ARG A 225 22.40 8.87 19.47
C ARG A 225 22.23 7.37 19.75
N HIS A 226 22.05 6.93 20.99
CA HIS A 226 21.86 5.53 21.37
C HIS A 226 20.38 5.12 21.31
N LEU A 227 19.45 6.04 21.56
CA LEU A 227 18.03 5.82 21.29
C LEU A 227 17.66 5.89 19.81
N VAL A 228 18.55 6.45 18.98
CA VAL A 228 18.35 6.73 17.55
C VAL A 228 19.35 6.00 16.62
N LYS A 229 20.27 5.16 17.12
CA LYS A 229 21.17 4.36 16.27
C LYS A 229 21.01 2.86 16.44
N GLY A 230 20.86 2.19 15.29
CA GLY A 230 21.03 0.75 15.10
C GLY A 230 19.71 -0.02 15.01
N PRO A 231 19.68 -1.14 14.25
CA PRO A 231 18.60 -2.11 14.34
C PRO A 231 18.50 -2.68 15.76
N ILE A 232 17.28 -2.95 16.21
CA ILE A 232 17.01 -3.72 17.43
C ILE A 232 16.43 -5.06 17.01
N LEU A 233 17.02 -6.17 17.44
CA LEU A 233 16.41 -7.48 17.24
C LEU A 233 15.10 -7.56 18.03
N LEU A 234 14.02 -7.97 17.35
CA LEU A 234 12.69 -8.03 17.95
C LEU A 234 12.66 -8.98 19.16
N GLU A 235 13.43 -10.06 19.12
CA GLU A 235 13.56 -11.04 20.20
C GLU A 235 14.20 -10.45 21.48
N ASP A 236 15.09 -9.47 21.32
CA ASP A 236 15.74 -8.80 22.45
C ASP A 236 14.84 -7.75 23.09
N SER A 237 13.88 -7.18 22.34
CA SER A 237 12.97 -6.14 22.82
C SER A 237 11.65 -6.72 23.34
N LYS A 238 11.59 -7.01 24.65
CA LYS A 238 10.37 -7.49 25.32
C LYS A 238 9.17 -6.57 25.12
N ILE A 239 9.37 -5.25 25.18
CA ILE A 239 8.31 -4.24 25.02
C ILE A 239 7.75 -4.26 23.60
N ASP A 240 8.65 -4.29 22.60
CA ASP A 240 8.22 -4.22 21.20
C ASP A 240 7.62 -5.54 20.73
N SER A 241 8.19 -6.66 21.17
CA SER A 241 7.64 -7.99 20.94
C SER A 241 6.23 -8.13 21.54
N GLU A 242 6.01 -7.63 22.76
CA GLU A 242 4.69 -7.60 23.40
C GLU A 242 3.69 -6.75 22.60
N ALA A 243 4.11 -5.57 22.12
CA ALA A 243 3.25 -4.68 21.33
C ALA A 243 2.89 -5.30 19.97
N ILE A 244 3.89 -5.82 19.25
CA ILE A 244 3.76 -6.36 17.88
C ILE A 244 2.99 -7.68 17.87
N THR A 245 3.36 -8.63 18.74
CA THR A 245 2.76 -9.97 18.81
C THR A 245 1.40 -9.93 19.51
N GLY A 246 1.29 -9.12 20.56
CA GLY A 246 0.06 -8.98 21.33
C GLY A 246 -0.98 -8.09 20.66
N GLY A 247 -0.59 -7.26 19.69
CA GLY A 247 -1.46 -6.24 19.07
C GLY A 247 -1.99 -5.23 20.09
N LYS A 248 -1.25 -5.01 21.19
CA LYS A 248 -1.72 -4.30 22.39
C LYS A 248 -0.84 -3.11 22.71
N ILE A 249 -1.44 -2.16 23.41
CA ILE A 249 -0.76 -1.01 23.99
C ILE A 249 0.08 -1.49 25.17
N VAL A 250 1.37 -1.13 25.21
CA VAL A 250 2.29 -1.43 26.31
C VAL A 250 2.63 -0.12 27.03
N TYR A 251 2.19 -0.01 28.28
CA TYR A 251 2.51 1.12 29.16
C TYR A 251 3.79 0.86 29.94
N ILE A 252 4.63 1.89 30.03
CA ILE A 252 5.92 1.88 30.71
C ILE A 252 5.88 3.01 31.75
N PRO A 253 5.62 2.70 33.04
CA PRO A 253 5.45 3.73 34.08
C PRO A 253 6.71 4.52 34.38
N ASP A 254 7.86 3.86 34.29
CA ASP A 254 9.18 4.42 34.59
C ASP A 254 10.22 3.72 33.70
N VAL A 255 10.72 4.41 32.67
CA VAL A 255 11.65 3.85 31.68
C VAL A 255 13.03 3.54 32.27
N GLU A 256 13.41 4.16 33.39
CA GLU A 256 14.67 3.89 34.06
C GLU A 256 14.58 2.62 34.93
N LYS A 257 13.42 2.38 35.53
CA LYS A 257 13.21 1.25 36.47
C LYS A 257 12.60 0.01 35.84
N ASP A 258 11.99 0.10 34.65
CA ASP A 258 11.36 -1.04 34.00
C ASP A 258 12.40 -1.97 33.37
N SER A 259 12.54 -3.17 33.94
CA SER A 259 13.48 -4.21 33.50
C SER A 259 13.32 -4.67 32.04
N ARG A 260 12.23 -4.30 31.36
CA ARG A 260 11.99 -4.61 29.94
C ARG A 260 12.62 -3.58 29.00
N VAL A 261 13.10 -2.45 29.51
CA VAL A 261 13.71 -1.36 28.71
C VAL A 261 15.17 -1.71 28.40
N LEU A 262 15.52 -1.72 27.10
CA LEU A 262 16.87 -2.06 26.63
C LEU A 262 17.93 -1.00 26.94
N PHE A 263 17.57 0.28 26.87
CA PHE A 263 18.51 1.40 27.00
C PHE A 263 18.06 2.42 28.06
N PRO A 264 18.00 2.05 29.35
CA PRO A 264 17.51 2.93 30.42
C PRO A 264 18.40 4.16 30.62
N GLU A 265 19.72 4.03 30.44
CA GLU A 265 20.67 5.15 30.58
C GLU A 265 20.47 6.22 29.50
N GLY A 266 20.26 5.81 28.25
CA GLY A 266 19.95 6.74 27.15
C GLY A 266 18.61 7.45 27.35
N ALA A 267 17.59 6.72 27.83
CA ALA A 267 16.30 7.32 28.19
C ALA A 267 16.43 8.37 29.31
N ARG A 268 17.27 8.10 30.32
CA ARG A 268 17.57 9.04 31.40
C ARG A 268 18.32 10.27 30.91
N ALA A 269 19.31 10.12 30.02
CA ALA A 269 20.08 11.23 29.45
C ALA A 269 19.17 12.21 28.68
N GLU A 270 18.17 11.68 27.96
CA GLU A 270 17.13 12.47 27.30
C GLU A 270 16.07 13.02 28.25
N GLY A 271 16.08 12.62 29.53
CA GLY A 271 15.07 12.96 30.54
C GLY A 271 13.68 12.42 30.20
N LEU A 272 13.60 11.23 29.62
CA LEU A 272 12.37 10.49 29.39
C LEU A 272 12.07 9.69 30.66
N VAL A 273 10.81 9.70 31.12
CA VAL A 273 10.43 9.05 32.39
C VAL A 273 9.33 8.02 32.19
N SER A 274 8.22 8.36 31.53
CA SER A 274 7.16 7.39 31.25
C SER A 274 6.86 7.32 29.75
N ALA A 275 6.36 6.18 29.29
CA ALA A 275 6.15 5.95 27.87
C ALA A 275 4.93 5.06 27.57
N LEU A 276 4.39 5.24 26.37
CA LEU A 276 3.32 4.44 25.80
C LEU A 276 3.78 3.90 24.44
N CYS A 277 3.81 2.57 24.29
CA CYS A 277 4.19 1.88 23.07
C CYS A 277 2.95 1.27 22.42
N VAL A 278 2.78 1.48 21.13
CA VAL A 278 1.60 1.04 20.36
C VAL A 278 2.04 0.44 19.04
N PRO A 279 1.47 -0.70 18.61
CA PRO A 279 1.80 -1.28 17.32
C PRO A 279 1.18 -0.49 16.16
N LEU A 280 1.93 -0.38 15.07
CA LEU A 280 1.44 0.13 13.79
C LEU A 280 0.86 -1.04 12.99
N VAL A 281 -0.46 -1.24 13.05
CA VAL A 281 -1.13 -2.40 12.44
C VAL A 281 -1.92 -2.00 11.21
N TYR A 282 -1.69 -2.68 10.08
CA TYR A 282 -2.49 -2.55 8.87
C TYR A 282 -3.01 -3.93 8.44
N LYS A 283 -4.34 -4.08 8.30
CA LYS A 283 -5.01 -5.35 7.92
C LYS A 283 -4.53 -6.58 8.71
N GLY A 284 -4.26 -6.41 10.00
CA GLY A 284 -3.81 -7.50 10.89
C GLY A 284 -2.30 -7.80 10.85
N GLN A 285 -1.53 -7.10 10.01
CA GLN A 285 -0.07 -7.18 9.99
C GLN A 285 0.53 -5.99 10.75
N SER A 286 1.42 -6.28 11.69
CA SER A 286 2.18 -5.28 12.42
C SER A 286 3.36 -4.83 11.55
N LEU A 287 3.43 -3.54 11.25
CA LEU A 287 4.52 -2.90 10.49
C LEU A 287 5.67 -2.45 11.39
N GLY A 288 5.43 -2.39 12.70
CA GLY A 288 6.36 -1.86 13.69
C GLY A 288 5.62 -1.24 14.87
N VAL A 289 6.25 -0.26 15.50
CA VAL A 289 5.75 0.41 16.71
C VAL A 289 5.91 1.92 16.64
N ILE A 290 4.95 2.62 17.25
CA ILE A 290 5.08 4.03 17.62
C ILE A 290 5.18 4.13 19.14
N ARG A 291 6.13 4.93 19.63
CA ARG A 291 6.35 5.12 21.06
C ARG A 291 6.37 6.59 21.42
N VAL A 292 5.61 6.94 22.46
CA VAL A 292 5.45 8.29 22.96
C VAL A 292 6.03 8.37 24.36
N TYR A 293 6.74 9.45 24.67
CA TYR A 293 7.43 9.63 25.95
C TYR A 293 7.01 10.92 26.66
N LYS A 294 7.01 10.90 27.99
CA LYS A 294 6.78 12.05 28.89
C LYS A 294 8.01 12.31 29.75
N ALA A 295 8.20 13.56 30.17
CA ALA A 295 9.32 14.01 30.99
C ALA A 295 9.19 13.68 32.48
N GLU A 296 8.03 13.18 32.89
CA GLU A 296 7.64 12.91 34.27
C GLU A 296 6.87 11.60 34.37
N THR A 297 6.66 11.10 35.60
CA THR A 297 5.78 9.96 35.83
C THR A 297 4.36 10.36 35.45
N TYR A 298 3.88 9.83 34.33
CA TYR A 298 2.59 10.17 33.78
C TYR A 298 1.77 8.89 33.57
N ARG A 299 0.52 8.90 34.02
CA ARG A 299 -0.44 7.84 33.76
C ARG A 299 -1.35 8.29 32.64
N PHE A 300 -1.21 7.65 31.48
CA PHE A 300 -2.07 7.90 30.34
C PHE A 300 -3.49 7.43 30.64
N ASP A 301 -4.48 8.24 30.30
CA ASP A 301 -5.88 7.89 30.48
C ASP A 301 -6.42 7.01 29.33
N ARG A 302 -7.66 6.55 29.46
CA ARG A 302 -8.29 5.70 28.43
C ARG A 302 -8.47 6.43 27.09
N PHE A 303 -8.64 7.74 27.11
CA PHE A 303 -8.82 8.54 25.90
C PHE A 303 -7.48 8.70 25.17
N GLU A 304 -6.38 8.99 25.87
CA GLU A 304 -5.04 9.07 25.30
C GLU A 304 -4.60 7.71 24.70
N HIS A 305 -4.93 6.60 25.36
CA HIS A 305 -4.72 5.26 24.82
C HIS A 305 -5.48 5.05 23.50
N ALA A 306 -6.78 5.36 23.48
CA ALA A 306 -7.62 5.20 22.29
C ALA A 306 -7.15 6.11 21.14
N LEU A 307 -6.78 7.35 21.47
CA LEU A 307 -6.28 8.34 20.51
C LEU A 307 -4.97 7.86 19.88
N LEU A 308 -3.98 7.46 20.68
CA LEU A 308 -2.69 6.98 20.13
C LEU A 308 -2.86 5.71 19.30
N PHE A 309 -3.71 4.77 19.75
CA PHE A 309 -4.00 3.55 19.00
C PHE A 309 -4.62 3.85 17.64
N ALA A 310 -5.56 4.78 17.59
CA ALA A 310 -6.23 5.14 16.36
C ALA A 310 -5.33 5.99 15.44
N VAL A 311 -4.46 6.86 15.99
CA VAL A 311 -3.39 7.53 15.21
C VAL A 311 -2.43 6.50 14.63
N ALA A 312 -2.01 5.49 15.41
CA ALA A 312 -1.13 4.43 14.98
C ALA A 312 -1.73 3.62 13.81
N ALA A 313 -3.02 3.30 13.88
CA ALA A 313 -3.73 2.62 12.79
C ALA A 313 -3.78 3.46 11.49
N GLN A 314 -4.02 4.77 11.61
CA GLN A 314 -4.01 5.68 10.45
C GLN A 314 -2.60 5.88 9.88
N ALA A 315 -1.61 6.02 10.75
CA ALA A 315 -0.20 6.10 10.36
C ALA A 315 0.23 4.83 9.62
N ALA A 316 -0.14 3.65 10.11
CA ALA A 316 0.12 2.38 9.46
C ALA A 316 -0.45 2.33 8.03
N ALA A 317 -1.69 2.78 7.84
CA ALA A 317 -2.30 2.86 6.51
C ALA A 317 -1.57 3.85 5.58
N ALA A 318 -1.18 5.02 6.09
CA ALA A 318 -0.45 6.02 5.31
C ALA A 318 0.96 5.54 4.91
N ILE A 319 1.66 4.85 5.81
CA ILE A 319 2.97 4.23 5.57
C ILE A 319 2.87 3.21 4.43
N VAL A 320 1.92 2.26 4.51
CA VAL A 320 1.72 1.24 3.46
C VAL A 320 1.37 1.89 2.13
N ASN A 321 0.49 2.89 2.12
CA ASN A 321 0.13 3.59 0.89
C ASN A 321 1.34 4.31 0.26
N ALA A 322 2.19 4.96 1.04
CA ALA A 322 3.39 5.63 0.55
C ALA A 322 4.43 4.64 -0.01
N GLN A 323 4.61 3.48 0.65
CA GLN A 323 5.44 2.38 0.17
C GLN A 323 4.94 1.85 -1.18
N LEU A 324 3.65 1.49 -1.27
CA LEU A 324 3.04 0.98 -2.50
C LEU A 324 3.11 2.00 -3.65
N GLN A 325 2.94 3.29 -3.37
CA GLN A 325 3.10 4.34 -4.39
C GLN A 325 4.54 4.42 -4.90
N THR A 326 5.53 4.33 -4.00
CA THR A 326 6.95 4.37 -4.37
C THR A 326 7.30 3.17 -5.25
N GLU A 327 6.88 1.96 -4.86
CA GLU A 327 7.05 0.74 -5.65
C GLU A 327 6.37 0.84 -7.02
N ALA A 328 5.14 1.35 -7.08
CA ALA A 328 4.41 1.53 -8.33
C ALA A 328 5.11 2.51 -9.28
N ILE A 329 5.66 3.61 -8.76
CA ILE A 329 6.44 4.58 -9.54
C ILE A 329 7.74 3.93 -10.06
N GLN A 330 8.46 3.20 -9.22
CA GLN A 330 9.68 2.51 -9.61
C GLN A 330 9.42 1.45 -10.69
N ALA A 331 8.38 0.63 -10.50
CA ALA A 331 7.97 -0.37 -11.48
C ALA A 331 7.55 0.27 -12.82
N ALA A 332 6.80 1.38 -12.78
CA ALA A 332 6.41 2.10 -13.98
C ALA A 332 7.62 2.70 -14.72
N ASN A 333 8.59 3.25 -13.99
CA ASN A 333 9.82 3.77 -14.57
C ASN A 333 10.67 2.66 -15.21
N MET A 334 10.83 1.53 -14.52
CA MET A 334 11.53 0.36 -15.06
C MET A 334 10.86 -0.17 -16.33
N LYS A 335 9.53 -0.35 -16.31
CA LYS A 335 8.76 -0.78 -17.48
C LYS A 335 8.92 0.18 -18.65
N ARG A 336 8.95 1.49 -18.39
CA ARG A 336 9.21 2.51 -19.42
C ARG A 336 10.61 2.36 -20.01
N GLN A 337 11.63 2.13 -19.19
CA GLN A 337 13.01 1.90 -19.66
C GLN A 337 13.11 0.63 -20.52
N LEU A 338 12.48 -0.47 -20.09
CA LEU A 338 12.42 -1.72 -20.86
C LEU A 338 11.74 -1.52 -22.22
N ARG A 339 10.61 -0.81 -22.27
CA ARG A 339 9.93 -0.49 -23.53
C ARG A 339 10.81 0.32 -24.48
N LEU A 340 11.51 1.33 -23.97
CA LEU A 340 12.44 2.13 -24.78
C LEU A 340 13.59 1.30 -25.31
N ALA A 341 14.14 0.38 -24.51
CA ALA A 341 15.15 -0.56 -24.96
C ALA A 341 14.58 -1.51 -26.03
N GLY A 342 13.36 -2.01 -25.85
CA GLY A 342 12.63 -2.79 -26.84
C GLY A 342 12.46 -2.07 -28.17
N ASP A 343 12.12 -0.77 -28.14
CA ASP A 343 12.03 0.06 -29.36
C ASP A 343 13.39 0.19 -30.07
N VAL A 344 14.51 0.17 -29.34
CA VAL A 344 15.85 0.17 -29.92
C VAL A 344 16.19 -1.19 -30.51
N GLN A 345 15.90 -2.28 -29.79
CA GLN A 345 16.12 -3.64 -30.27
C GLN A 345 15.28 -3.93 -31.52
N ALA A 346 14.01 -3.49 -31.56
CA ALA A 346 13.14 -3.62 -32.72
C ALA A 346 13.71 -2.95 -33.98
N ARG A 347 14.49 -1.87 -33.84
CA ARG A 347 15.17 -1.21 -34.97
C ARG A 347 16.40 -1.96 -35.47
N MET A 348 16.89 -2.93 -34.70
CA MET A 348 17.96 -3.81 -35.15
C MET A 348 17.44 -4.78 -36.21
N PHE A 349 16.19 -5.22 -36.16
CA PHE A 349 15.63 -6.15 -37.13
C PHE A 349 15.49 -5.52 -38.54
N PRO A 350 15.68 -6.31 -39.62
CA PRO A 350 15.45 -5.85 -40.99
C PRO A 350 14.02 -5.31 -41.17
N ARG A 351 13.90 -4.10 -41.74
CA ARG A 351 12.60 -3.43 -41.98
C ARG A 351 11.97 -3.78 -43.32
N GLU A 352 12.81 -4.12 -44.29
CA GLU A 352 12.41 -4.40 -45.66
C GLU A 352 12.73 -5.85 -45.98
N LYS A 353 11.85 -6.48 -46.76
CA LYS A 353 12.08 -7.83 -47.28
C LYS A 353 13.26 -7.76 -48.26
N PRO A 354 14.23 -8.68 -48.18
CA PRO A 354 15.32 -8.70 -49.13
C PRO A 354 14.77 -9.03 -50.52
N ALA A 355 15.17 -8.25 -51.53
CA ALA A 355 14.77 -8.48 -52.91
C ALA A 355 15.83 -9.35 -53.61
N ILE A 356 15.56 -10.66 -53.71
CA ILE A 356 16.31 -11.59 -54.57
C ILE A 356 15.39 -12.07 -55.69
N THR A 357 15.86 -11.95 -56.93
CA THR A 357 15.12 -12.43 -58.11
C THR A 357 14.80 -13.91 -57.98
N GLY A 358 13.53 -14.27 -58.18
CA GLY A 358 13.06 -15.66 -58.10
C GLY A 358 12.91 -16.21 -56.69
N MET A 359 12.89 -15.34 -55.66
CA MET A 359 12.66 -15.76 -54.27
C MET A 359 11.68 -14.82 -53.57
N ASP A 360 10.71 -15.40 -52.86
CA ASP A 360 9.84 -14.71 -51.92
C ASP A 360 10.33 -14.99 -50.49
N ILE A 361 10.70 -13.95 -49.76
CA ILE A 361 11.33 -14.06 -48.44
C ILE A 361 10.51 -13.27 -47.42
N GLU A 362 10.17 -13.91 -46.32
CA GLU A 362 9.52 -13.28 -45.17
C GLU A 362 10.24 -13.66 -43.88
N ALA A 363 10.21 -12.78 -42.89
CA ALA A 363 10.47 -13.14 -41.50
C ALA A 363 9.36 -12.64 -40.57
N ALA A 364 9.10 -13.41 -39.52
CA ALA A 364 8.22 -13.02 -38.44
C ALA A 364 8.93 -13.22 -37.11
N TYR A 365 8.82 -12.23 -36.24
CA TYR A 365 9.43 -12.23 -34.91
C TYR A 365 8.43 -11.72 -33.88
N GLN A 366 8.25 -12.49 -32.81
CA GLN A 366 7.38 -12.14 -31.68
C GLN A 366 8.11 -12.46 -30.38
N PRO A 367 8.65 -11.44 -29.67
CA PRO A 367 9.33 -11.65 -28.41
C PRO A 367 8.33 -12.01 -27.29
N CYS A 368 8.78 -12.77 -26.29
CA CYS A 368 7.99 -13.11 -25.11
C CYS A 368 7.90 -11.96 -24.09
N PHE A 369 8.92 -11.10 -24.02
CA PHE A 369 8.98 -9.89 -23.19
C PHE A 369 9.20 -8.63 -24.04
N GLU A 370 9.36 -7.45 -23.40
CA GLU A 370 9.76 -6.23 -24.12
C GLU A 370 11.12 -6.34 -24.83
N LEU A 371 11.96 -7.29 -24.42
CA LEU A 371 13.28 -7.59 -24.98
C LEU A 371 13.43 -9.11 -25.14
N GLY A 372 13.91 -9.56 -26.31
CA GLY A 372 14.15 -10.96 -26.61
C GLY A 372 15.62 -11.33 -26.80
N GLY A 373 15.96 -12.61 -26.66
CA GLY A 373 17.26 -13.19 -26.96
C GLY A 373 17.37 -13.66 -28.42
N ASP A 374 16.24 -13.96 -29.04
CA ASP A 374 16.18 -14.37 -30.43
C ASP A 374 16.51 -13.22 -31.39
N PHE A 375 17.12 -13.58 -32.52
CA PHE A 375 17.11 -12.70 -33.69
C PHE A 375 17.11 -13.45 -35.01
N TYR A 376 16.60 -12.78 -36.04
CA TYR A 376 16.91 -13.10 -37.43
C TYR A 376 17.59 -11.91 -38.10
N ASP A 377 18.33 -12.18 -39.18
CA ASP A 377 18.95 -11.12 -39.94
C ASP A 377 19.07 -11.43 -41.44
N PHE A 378 19.00 -10.36 -42.23
CA PHE A 378 19.30 -10.36 -43.64
C PHE A 378 20.52 -9.46 -43.85
N ILE A 379 21.62 -10.06 -44.27
CA ILE A 379 22.93 -9.40 -44.39
C ILE A 379 23.26 -9.30 -45.87
N PRO A 380 23.13 -8.13 -46.50
CA PRO A 380 23.59 -7.94 -47.88
C PRO A 380 25.09 -8.17 -47.96
N LEU A 381 25.52 -8.98 -48.92
CA LEU A 381 26.91 -9.30 -49.18
C LEU A 381 27.30 -8.84 -50.59
N ASP A 382 28.60 -8.86 -50.88
CA ASP A 382 29.12 -8.52 -52.20
C ASP A 382 28.47 -9.34 -53.32
N LYS A 383 28.47 -8.77 -54.53
CA LYS A 383 27.94 -9.39 -55.76
C LYS A 383 26.44 -9.76 -55.69
N GLY A 384 25.71 -9.15 -54.76
CA GLY A 384 24.28 -9.38 -54.58
C GLY A 384 23.96 -10.70 -53.88
N HIS A 385 24.93 -11.31 -53.19
CA HIS A 385 24.67 -12.45 -52.31
C HIS A 385 23.95 -11.98 -51.03
N LEU A 386 23.27 -12.90 -50.34
CA LEU A 386 22.53 -12.59 -49.13
C LEU A 386 22.84 -13.60 -48.03
N GLY A 387 23.36 -13.10 -46.91
CA GLY A 387 23.45 -13.83 -45.65
C GLY A 387 22.10 -13.84 -44.94
N ILE A 388 21.70 -14.99 -44.42
CA ILE A 388 20.50 -15.21 -43.62
C ILE A 388 20.91 -15.85 -42.31
N ALA A 389 20.51 -15.24 -41.20
CA ALA A 389 20.81 -15.71 -39.87
C ALA A 389 19.52 -15.93 -39.07
N ALA A 390 19.51 -16.96 -38.24
CA ALA A 390 18.59 -17.11 -37.13
C ALA A 390 19.38 -17.59 -35.92
N CYS A 391 19.19 -16.94 -34.78
CA CYS A 391 19.97 -17.17 -33.58
C CYS A 391 19.04 -17.13 -32.38
N ASP A 392 19.31 -18.00 -31.41
CA ASP A 392 18.67 -18.02 -30.12
C ASP A 392 19.76 -18.00 -29.04
N VAL A 393 19.59 -17.13 -28.05
CA VAL A 393 20.56 -16.88 -26.99
C VAL A 393 20.01 -17.43 -25.68
N VAL A 394 20.86 -18.14 -24.93
CA VAL A 394 20.45 -18.72 -23.65
C VAL A 394 19.86 -17.68 -22.69
N GLY A 395 18.73 -18.04 -22.07
CA GLY A 395 18.02 -17.21 -21.12
C GLY A 395 17.08 -16.21 -21.80
N LYS A 396 16.54 -15.26 -21.02
CA LYS A 396 15.47 -14.35 -21.49
C LYS A 396 15.64 -12.94 -20.93
N GLY A 397 14.97 -11.98 -21.54
CA GLY A 397 14.94 -10.58 -21.09
C GLY A 397 16.25 -9.83 -21.34
N ILE A 398 16.66 -8.98 -20.38
CA ILE A 398 17.73 -8.00 -20.60
C ILE A 398 19.08 -8.67 -20.94
N ARG A 399 19.50 -9.70 -20.19
CA ARG A 399 20.80 -10.38 -20.41
C ARG A 399 20.89 -10.95 -21.82
N ALA A 400 19.91 -11.77 -22.21
CA ALA A 400 19.85 -12.39 -23.52
C ALA A 400 19.80 -11.35 -24.65
N SER A 401 19.05 -10.25 -24.47
CA SER A 401 18.97 -9.18 -25.47
C SER A 401 20.28 -8.44 -25.74
N LEU A 402 21.14 -8.28 -24.72
CA LEU A 402 22.45 -7.65 -24.87
C LEU A 402 23.42 -8.57 -25.61
N LEU A 403 23.41 -9.86 -25.28
CA LEU A 403 24.20 -10.89 -25.97
C LEU A 403 23.74 -11.05 -27.42
N MET A 404 22.43 -11.07 -27.67
CA MET A 404 21.85 -11.05 -29.01
C MET A 404 22.40 -9.90 -29.85
N ALA A 405 22.37 -8.67 -29.32
CA ALA A 405 22.87 -7.50 -30.03
C ALA A 405 24.38 -7.62 -30.31
N SER A 406 25.15 -8.18 -29.37
CA SER A 406 26.59 -8.42 -29.52
C SER A 406 26.89 -9.45 -30.61
N ILE A 407 26.26 -10.63 -30.57
CA ILE A 407 26.43 -11.72 -31.54
C ILE A 407 26.06 -11.24 -32.94
N ARG A 408 24.93 -10.54 -33.06
CA ARG A 408 24.48 -9.98 -34.33
C ARG A 408 25.48 -8.98 -34.91
N ALA A 409 26.02 -8.09 -34.08
CA ALA A 409 27.03 -7.12 -34.49
C ALA A 409 28.33 -7.82 -34.95
N ALA A 410 28.80 -8.81 -34.19
CA ALA A 410 29.96 -9.61 -34.55
C ALA A 410 29.75 -10.36 -35.88
N LEU A 411 28.60 -11.01 -36.05
CA LEU A 411 28.26 -11.72 -37.28
C LEU A 411 28.28 -10.80 -38.50
N ARG A 412 27.64 -9.63 -38.42
CA ARG A 412 27.67 -8.64 -39.51
C ARG A 412 29.06 -8.13 -39.81
N ALA A 413 29.88 -7.86 -38.79
CA ALA A 413 31.24 -7.36 -38.97
C ALA A 413 32.15 -8.38 -39.69
N HIS A 414 32.04 -9.67 -39.35
CA HIS A 414 32.83 -10.73 -39.97
C HIS A 414 32.30 -11.12 -41.35
N ALA A 415 30.97 -11.17 -41.54
CA ALA A 415 30.34 -11.49 -42.81
C ALA A 415 30.65 -10.47 -43.92
N ALA A 416 30.90 -9.20 -43.57
CA ALA A 416 31.27 -8.18 -44.54
C ALA A 416 32.67 -8.37 -45.17
N ASN A 417 33.56 -9.14 -44.52
CA ASN A 417 34.98 -9.18 -44.88
C ASN A 417 35.53 -10.59 -45.16
N VAL A 418 34.76 -11.64 -44.86
CA VAL A 418 35.18 -13.04 -44.98
C VAL A 418 34.15 -13.79 -45.81
N TYR A 419 34.60 -14.53 -46.83
CA TYR A 419 33.71 -15.30 -47.69
C TYR A 419 33.49 -16.75 -47.20
N ASP A 420 34.42 -17.30 -46.41
CA ASP A 420 34.28 -18.63 -45.82
C ASP A 420 33.38 -18.60 -44.58
N ILE A 421 32.23 -19.24 -44.69
CA ILE A 421 31.20 -19.28 -43.64
C ILE A 421 31.68 -19.95 -42.35
N SER A 422 32.56 -20.95 -42.45
CA SER A 422 33.12 -21.64 -41.29
C SER A 422 34.07 -20.74 -40.51
N GLU A 423 34.84 -19.91 -41.21
CA GLU A 423 35.74 -18.92 -40.60
C GLU A 423 34.96 -17.76 -39.95
N ILE A 424 33.84 -17.32 -40.55
CA ILE A 424 32.94 -16.34 -39.93
C ILE A 424 32.48 -16.85 -38.56
N LEU A 425 31.93 -18.06 -38.49
CA LEU A 425 31.44 -18.64 -37.24
C LEU A 425 32.55 -18.79 -36.20
N ARG A 426 33.75 -19.21 -36.63
CA ARG A 426 34.90 -19.31 -35.72
C ARG A 426 35.23 -17.96 -35.08
N ARG A 427 35.21 -16.87 -35.85
CA ARG A 427 35.48 -15.52 -35.32
C ARG A 427 34.37 -15.02 -34.40
N VAL A 428 33.11 -15.20 -34.77
CA VAL A 428 31.96 -14.87 -33.91
C VAL A 428 32.05 -15.61 -32.58
N ASN A 429 32.38 -16.90 -32.62
CA ASN A 429 32.54 -17.72 -31.43
C ASN A 429 33.70 -17.25 -30.53
N VAL A 430 34.84 -16.88 -31.11
CA VAL A 430 35.99 -16.34 -30.37
C VAL A 430 35.61 -15.02 -29.68
N ASP A 431 34.93 -14.12 -30.38
CA ASP A 431 34.48 -12.84 -29.81
C ASP A 431 33.49 -13.05 -28.66
N LEU A 432 32.57 -14.00 -28.81
CA LEU A 432 31.61 -14.36 -27.77
C LEU A 432 32.34 -14.94 -26.54
N CYS A 433 33.18 -15.96 -26.72
CA CYS A 433 33.94 -16.59 -25.63
C CYS A 433 34.86 -15.59 -24.88
N ALA A 434 35.33 -14.55 -25.57
CA ALA A 434 36.21 -13.54 -24.96
C ALA A 434 35.46 -12.51 -24.10
N THR A 435 34.13 -12.38 -24.29
CA THR A 435 33.33 -11.31 -23.68
C THR A 435 32.24 -11.82 -22.74
N THR A 436 32.08 -13.14 -22.60
CA THR A 436 31.00 -13.76 -21.82
C THR A 436 31.48 -14.83 -20.85
N GLU A 437 30.60 -15.25 -19.93
CA GLU A 437 30.87 -16.37 -19.03
C GLU A 437 30.63 -17.71 -19.73
N LEU A 438 31.15 -18.81 -19.16
CA LEU A 438 30.94 -20.17 -19.71
C LEU A 438 29.47 -20.59 -19.83
N ALA A 439 28.57 -19.95 -19.06
CA ALA A 439 27.13 -20.20 -19.09
C ALA A 439 26.40 -19.39 -20.18
N ASP A 440 27.07 -18.45 -20.84
CA ASP A 440 26.51 -17.65 -21.93
C ASP A 440 26.84 -18.32 -23.27
N PHE A 441 25.83 -18.89 -23.91
CA PHE A 441 25.95 -19.54 -25.19
C PHE A 441 24.77 -19.18 -26.09
N ALA A 442 24.92 -19.44 -27.38
CA ALA A 442 23.88 -19.21 -28.36
C ALA A 442 23.88 -20.30 -29.42
N THR A 443 22.69 -20.64 -29.90
CA THR A 443 22.53 -21.41 -31.11
C THR A 443 22.47 -20.46 -32.31
N LEU A 444 23.07 -20.84 -33.44
CA LEU A 444 23.05 -20.01 -34.65
C LEU A 444 22.91 -20.88 -35.89
N PHE A 445 21.92 -20.58 -36.72
CA PHE A 445 21.90 -21.00 -38.11
C PHE A 445 22.32 -19.82 -38.99
N TYR A 446 23.32 -20.02 -39.84
CA TYR A 446 23.75 -19.03 -40.80
C TYR A 446 23.90 -19.65 -42.18
N GLY A 447 23.39 -18.97 -43.21
CA GLY A 447 23.55 -19.41 -44.59
C GLY A 447 23.66 -18.24 -45.55
N VAL A 448 24.27 -18.50 -46.71
CA VAL A 448 24.50 -17.51 -47.77
C VAL A 448 23.87 -18.01 -49.06
N ILE A 449 22.98 -17.20 -49.62
CA ILE A 449 22.39 -17.40 -50.95
C ILE A 449 23.26 -16.71 -51.98
N ASP A 450 23.74 -17.50 -52.95
CA ASP A 450 24.27 -17.00 -54.19
C ASP A 450 23.11 -16.65 -55.15
N SER A 451 22.86 -15.36 -55.35
CA SER A 451 21.80 -14.85 -56.23
C SER A 451 21.97 -15.18 -57.71
N GLN A 452 23.16 -15.59 -58.17
CA GLN A 452 23.39 -15.96 -59.57
C GLN A 452 23.17 -17.44 -59.80
N THR A 453 23.58 -18.28 -58.85
CA THR A 453 23.57 -19.75 -59.00
C THR A 453 22.44 -20.43 -58.24
N GLN A 454 21.68 -19.70 -57.43
CA GLN A 454 20.70 -20.23 -56.47
C GLN A 454 21.30 -21.28 -55.51
N ARG A 455 22.63 -21.26 -55.33
CA ARG A 455 23.32 -22.11 -54.36
C ARG A 455 23.21 -21.49 -52.98
N PHE A 456 22.72 -22.28 -52.04
CA PHE A 456 22.66 -21.94 -50.63
C PHE A 456 23.74 -22.70 -49.87
N THR A 457 24.68 -21.98 -49.28
CA THR A 457 25.74 -22.57 -48.44
C THR A 457 25.42 -22.25 -46.99
N TYR A 458 25.33 -23.25 -46.12
CA TYR A 458 24.83 -23.06 -44.75
C TYR A 458 25.69 -23.79 -43.72
N VAL A 459 25.54 -23.35 -42.47
CA VAL A 459 26.15 -23.96 -41.29
C VAL A 459 25.19 -23.85 -40.11
N ASN A 460 25.05 -24.95 -39.37
CA ASN A 460 24.24 -25.02 -38.17
C ASN A 460 25.13 -25.13 -36.90
N ALA A 461 25.10 -24.13 -36.03
CA ALA A 461 25.79 -24.12 -34.75
C ALA A 461 24.82 -24.44 -33.60
N GLY A 462 24.32 -25.68 -33.59
CA GLY A 462 23.40 -26.22 -32.58
C GLY A 462 22.00 -25.62 -32.55
N HIS A 463 21.58 -24.93 -33.62
CA HIS A 463 20.24 -24.37 -33.79
C HIS A 463 19.23 -25.45 -34.21
N PRO A 464 17.93 -25.33 -33.86
CA PRO A 464 16.89 -26.17 -34.41
C PRO A 464 17.04 -26.28 -35.95
N PRO A 465 17.12 -27.50 -36.52
CA PRO A 465 17.43 -27.66 -37.94
C PRO A 465 16.33 -27.03 -38.82
N PRO A 466 16.67 -26.07 -39.70
CA PRO A 466 15.72 -25.56 -40.66
C PRO A 466 15.21 -26.65 -41.58
N LEU A 467 13.95 -26.54 -42.02
CA LEU A 467 13.30 -27.54 -42.85
C LEU A 467 13.22 -27.07 -44.29
N LEU A 468 13.94 -27.76 -45.18
CA LEU A 468 13.83 -27.59 -46.63
C LEU A 468 12.75 -28.52 -47.17
N PHE A 469 11.66 -27.96 -47.68
CA PHE A 469 10.59 -28.68 -48.34
C PHE A 469 10.86 -28.77 -49.84
N ARG A 470 10.97 -30.01 -50.34
CA ARG A 470 11.14 -30.34 -51.76
C ARG A 470 10.31 -31.57 -52.10
N ASP A 471 9.55 -31.51 -53.20
CA ASP A 471 8.69 -32.61 -53.67
C ASP A 471 7.77 -33.20 -52.56
N GLY A 472 7.25 -32.31 -51.70
CA GLY A 472 6.38 -32.68 -50.58
C GLY A 472 7.08 -33.34 -49.39
N ARG A 473 8.42 -33.41 -49.38
CA ARG A 473 9.23 -33.95 -48.28
C ARG A 473 9.98 -32.86 -47.55
N ALA A 474 10.05 -32.95 -46.22
CA ALA A 474 10.88 -32.10 -45.38
C ALA A 474 12.28 -32.72 -45.22
N CYS A 475 13.31 -31.94 -45.54
CA CYS A 475 14.72 -32.28 -45.39
C CYS A 475 15.35 -31.33 -44.35
N PRO A 476 15.70 -31.81 -43.15
CA PRO A 476 16.30 -30.97 -42.12
C PRO A 476 17.76 -30.61 -42.48
N LEU A 477 18.13 -29.34 -42.31
CA LEU A 477 19.48 -28.83 -42.57
C LEU A 477 20.33 -28.85 -41.28
N THR A 478 21.01 -29.98 -41.05
CA THR A 478 21.74 -30.26 -39.80
C THR A 478 23.25 -30.05 -39.87
N THR A 479 23.83 -29.91 -41.06
CA THR A 479 25.30 -29.88 -41.21
C THR A 479 25.90 -28.66 -40.53
N GLY A 480 26.94 -28.89 -39.70
CA GLY A 480 27.31 -27.90 -38.72
C GLY A 480 28.32 -28.34 -37.66
N GLY A 481 28.11 -27.86 -36.43
CA GLY A 481 28.92 -28.10 -35.25
C GLY A 481 28.17 -27.76 -33.95
N GLY A 482 28.89 -27.65 -32.83
CA GLY A 482 28.29 -27.35 -31.51
C GLY A 482 27.76 -25.91 -31.39
N ILE A 483 27.21 -25.57 -30.23
CA ILE A 483 26.74 -24.21 -29.94
C ILE A 483 27.90 -23.22 -29.80
N LEU A 484 27.62 -21.94 -30.01
CA LEU A 484 28.59 -20.85 -29.86
C LEU A 484 28.78 -20.47 -28.38
N GLY A 485 29.96 -19.97 -28.02
CA GLY A 485 30.23 -19.38 -26.70
C GLY A 485 30.81 -20.35 -25.66
N MET A 486 30.78 -21.66 -25.92
CA MET A 486 31.29 -22.66 -24.96
C MET A 486 32.76 -23.05 -25.16
N ASN A 487 33.20 -23.18 -26.41
CA ASN A 487 34.54 -23.66 -26.75
C ASN A 487 35.18 -22.74 -27.79
N PRO A 488 36.22 -21.95 -27.47
CA PRO A 488 36.86 -21.03 -28.41
C PRO A 488 37.53 -21.75 -29.60
N GLN A 489 37.81 -23.05 -29.49
CA GLN A 489 38.38 -23.89 -30.56
C GLN A 489 37.30 -24.69 -31.32
N GLY A 490 36.03 -24.29 -31.23
CA GLY A 490 34.95 -24.92 -31.99
C GLY A 490 35.22 -24.92 -33.50
N VAL A 491 34.77 -25.98 -34.18
CA VAL A 491 34.88 -26.14 -35.63
C VAL A 491 33.50 -26.48 -36.16
N TRP A 492 33.09 -25.80 -37.24
CA TRP A 492 31.81 -25.99 -37.88
C TRP A 492 31.98 -26.34 -39.35
N GLN A 493 31.34 -27.43 -39.76
CA GLN A 493 31.29 -27.84 -41.16
C GLN A 493 30.11 -27.13 -41.83
N HIS A 494 30.28 -26.75 -43.09
CA HIS A 494 29.22 -26.20 -43.90
C HIS A 494 28.84 -27.16 -45.02
N GLU A 495 27.60 -27.05 -45.49
CA GLU A 495 27.09 -27.80 -46.64
C GLU A 495 26.50 -26.83 -47.66
N HIS A 496 26.32 -27.30 -48.89
CA HIS A 496 25.66 -26.55 -49.94
C HIS A 496 24.48 -27.33 -50.50
N VAL A 497 23.40 -26.61 -50.76
CA VAL A 497 22.22 -27.11 -51.46
C VAL A 497 21.94 -26.15 -52.62
N THR A 498 21.66 -26.68 -53.80
CA THR A 498 21.12 -25.87 -54.91
C THR A 498 19.61 -25.86 -54.80
N PHE A 499 19.02 -24.67 -54.72
CA PHE A 499 17.58 -24.51 -54.73
C PHE A 499 16.99 -24.82 -56.10
N ASN A 500 15.83 -25.46 -56.10
CA ASN A 500 14.99 -25.68 -57.26
C ASN A 500 13.73 -24.81 -57.15
N SER A 501 13.13 -24.44 -58.29
CA SER A 501 11.81 -23.80 -58.30
C SER A 501 10.79 -24.68 -57.55
N GLY A 502 10.00 -24.05 -56.69
CA GLY A 502 9.05 -24.72 -55.79
C GLY A 502 9.62 -25.12 -54.42
N ASP A 503 10.94 -25.09 -54.22
CA ASP A 503 11.52 -25.34 -52.91
C ASP A 503 11.09 -24.28 -51.89
N THR A 504 10.85 -24.70 -50.65
CA THR A 504 10.58 -23.79 -49.54
C THR A 504 11.46 -24.12 -48.33
N LEU A 505 12.26 -23.17 -47.88
CA LEU A 505 13.03 -23.28 -46.64
C LEU A 505 12.32 -22.55 -45.51
N VAL A 506 12.12 -23.23 -44.38
CA VAL A 506 11.59 -22.63 -43.13
C VAL A 506 12.64 -22.76 -42.04
N ILE A 507 13.14 -21.63 -41.56
CA ILE A 507 14.05 -21.49 -40.42
C ILE A 507 13.21 -21.03 -39.23
N TYR A 508 13.44 -21.60 -38.06
CA TYR A 508 12.64 -21.30 -36.87
C TYR A 508 13.46 -21.49 -35.59
N THR A 509 13.09 -20.77 -34.54
CA THR A 509 13.65 -20.97 -33.19
C THR A 509 12.83 -21.97 -32.39
N ASP A 510 13.42 -22.50 -31.32
CA ASP A 510 12.82 -23.53 -30.49
C ASP A 510 11.54 -23.06 -29.80
N GLY A 511 11.37 -21.76 -29.55
CA GLY A 511 10.14 -21.19 -29.06
C GLY A 511 8.90 -21.53 -29.89
N VAL A 512 9.05 -21.87 -31.18
CA VAL A 512 7.96 -22.40 -32.03
C VAL A 512 7.59 -23.82 -31.62
N THR A 513 8.58 -24.69 -31.46
CA THR A 513 8.37 -26.12 -31.17
C THR A 513 8.13 -26.39 -29.69
N GLU A 514 8.66 -25.56 -28.79
CA GLU A 514 8.53 -25.69 -27.34
C GLU A 514 7.34 -24.92 -26.77
N ALA A 515 6.59 -24.21 -27.62
CA ALA A 515 5.34 -23.55 -27.23
C ALA A 515 4.39 -24.54 -26.54
N LEU A 516 4.00 -24.22 -25.30
CA LEU A 516 3.22 -25.11 -24.44
C LEU A 516 1.70 -24.85 -24.57
N SER A 517 0.94 -25.94 -24.58
CA SER A 517 -0.53 -25.89 -24.45
C SER A 517 -0.98 -25.79 -22.98
N PHE A 518 -2.29 -25.67 -22.76
CA PHE A 518 -2.89 -25.72 -21.41
C PHE A 518 -2.54 -27.00 -20.61
N HIS A 519 -2.18 -28.08 -21.30
CA HIS A 519 -1.81 -29.35 -20.68
C HIS A 519 -0.29 -29.55 -20.55
N ASP A 520 0.50 -28.47 -20.67
CA ASP A 520 1.96 -28.49 -20.66
C ASP A 520 2.58 -29.40 -21.74
N GLU A 521 1.84 -29.68 -22.82
CA GLU A 521 2.37 -30.36 -24.01
C GLU A 521 2.98 -29.35 -24.96
N ALA A 522 4.20 -29.63 -25.45
CA ALA A 522 4.87 -28.83 -26.47
C ALA A 522 4.21 -29.00 -27.85
N PHE A 523 4.22 -27.93 -28.65
CA PHE A 523 3.69 -27.91 -30.02
C PHE A 523 4.37 -28.98 -30.89
N GLY A 524 5.70 -29.01 -30.84
CA GLY A 524 6.56 -30.05 -31.38
C GLY A 524 6.76 -29.99 -32.90
N ALA A 525 7.82 -30.64 -33.36
CA ALA A 525 8.23 -30.65 -34.77
C ALA A 525 7.15 -31.21 -35.73
N LYS A 526 6.41 -32.24 -35.31
CA LYS A 526 5.37 -32.86 -36.15
C LYS A 526 4.24 -31.89 -36.51
N ARG A 527 3.79 -31.06 -35.55
CA ARG A 527 2.73 -30.07 -35.80
C ARG A 527 3.25 -28.92 -36.64
N LEU A 528 4.52 -28.53 -36.47
CA LEU A 528 5.18 -27.55 -37.33
C LEU A 528 5.26 -28.04 -38.77
N GLU A 529 5.76 -29.25 -39.01
CA GLU A 529 5.81 -29.86 -40.34
C GLU A 529 4.42 -29.93 -40.99
N GLN A 530 3.40 -30.33 -40.24
CA GLN A 530 2.02 -30.36 -40.72
C GLN A 530 1.53 -28.97 -41.11
N ALA A 531 1.74 -27.96 -40.26
CA ALA A 531 1.35 -26.58 -40.53
C ALA A 531 2.00 -26.03 -41.81
N ILE A 532 3.28 -26.35 -42.04
CA ILE A 532 4.00 -25.97 -43.25
C ILE A 532 3.41 -26.70 -44.46
N HIS A 533 3.22 -28.03 -44.37
CA HIS A 533 2.69 -28.84 -45.46
C HIS A 533 1.29 -28.38 -45.92
N GLU A 534 0.39 -28.07 -44.98
CA GLU A 534 -0.94 -27.51 -45.28
C GLU A 534 -0.86 -26.17 -46.02
N GLY A 535 0.09 -25.31 -45.64
CA GLY A 535 0.30 -24.03 -46.29
C GLY A 535 0.88 -24.17 -47.71
N LEU A 536 1.80 -25.12 -47.90
CA LEU A 536 2.35 -25.44 -49.23
C LEU A 536 1.30 -26.03 -50.17
N GLN A 537 0.39 -26.88 -49.68
CA GLN A 537 -0.73 -27.41 -50.48
C GLN A 537 -1.70 -26.31 -50.97
N GLN A 538 -1.78 -25.20 -50.24
CA GLN A 538 -2.59 -24.03 -50.60
C GLN A 538 -1.81 -23.02 -51.46
N ASP A 539 -0.57 -23.35 -51.84
CA ASP A 539 0.34 -22.48 -52.58
C ASP A 539 0.55 -21.09 -51.94
N LEU A 540 0.55 -21.03 -50.61
CA LEU A 540 0.74 -19.76 -49.88
C LEU A 540 2.10 -19.13 -50.21
N GLY A 541 2.14 -17.80 -50.29
CA GLY A 541 3.39 -17.04 -50.33
C GLY A 541 4.15 -17.12 -49.00
N ALA A 542 5.41 -16.66 -48.98
CA ALA A 542 6.25 -16.73 -47.78
C ALA A 542 5.62 -16.00 -46.58
N SER A 543 4.98 -14.85 -46.84
CA SER A 543 4.28 -14.06 -45.84
C SER A 543 3.10 -14.81 -45.20
N ASP A 544 2.21 -15.34 -46.04
CA ASP A 544 1.04 -16.06 -45.60
C ASP A 544 1.41 -17.37 -44.91
N LEU A 545 2.48 -18.03 -45.36
CA LEU A 545 3.00 -19.25 -44.72
C LEU A 545 3.52 -18.96 -43.31
N ALA A 546 4.33 -17.90 -43.13
CA ALA A 546 4.82 -17.50 -41.81
C ALA A 546 3.65 -17.18 -40.85
N GLN A 547 2.66 -16.42 -41.31
CA GLN A 547 1.46 -16.10 -40.53
C GLN A 547 0.62 -17.35 -40.20
N ARG A 548 0.52 -18.30 -41.14
CA ARG A 548 -0.18 -19.57 -40.91
C ARG A 548 0.49 -20.40 -39.81
N ILE A 549 1.81 -20.48 -39.78
CA ILE A 549 2.55 -21.18 -38.73
C ILE A 549 2.30 -20.50 -37.38
N LEU A 550 2.44 -19.17 -37.30
CA LEU A 550 2.16 -18.41 -36.07
C LEU A 550 0.72 -18.60 -35.59
N TRP A 551 -0.25 -18.63 -36.50
CA TRP A 551 -1.65 -18.88 -36.15
C TRP A 551 -1.85 -20.28 -35.56
N HIS A 552 -1.22 -21.31 -36.14
CA HIS A 552 -1.28 -22.68 -35.61
C HIS A 552 -0.66 -22.78 -34.21
N VAL A 553 0.48 -22.15 -33.98
CA VAL A 553 1.11 -22.06 -32.65
C VAL A 553 0.17 -21.34 -31.67
N ARG A 554 -0.39 -20.18 -32.06
CA ARG A 554 -1.28 -19.42 -31.18
C ARG A 554 -2.57 -20.18 -30.84
N ASN A 555 -3.14 -20.88 -31.82
CA ASN A 555 -4.34 -21.70 -31.62
C ASN A 555 -4.07 -22.88 -30.68
N PHE A 556 -2.86 -23.45 -30.71
CA PHE A 556 -2.45 -24.53 -29.81
C PHE A 556 -2.19 -24.05 -28.37
N VAL A 557 -1.49 -22.92 -28.21
CA VAL A 557 -1.18 -22.32 -26.89
C VAL A 557 -2.44 -21.74 -26.23
N GLY A 558 -3.41 -21.25 -27.02
CA GLY A 558 -4.65 -20.68 -26.51
C GLY A 558 -4.44 -19.32 -25.83
N LEU A 559 -4.99 -19.15 -24.63
CA LEU A 559 -4.91 -17.88 -23.88
C LEU A 559 -3.65 -17.75 -23.01
N GLN A 560 -2.81 -18.78 -22.94
CA GLN A 560 -1.58 -18.72 -22.15
C GLN A 560 -0.59 -17.67 -22.68
N GLN A 561 0.24 -17.16 -21.77
CA GLN A 561 1.37 -16.33 -22.14
C GLN A 561 2.42 -17.18 -22.85
N GLN A 562 3.03 -16.57 -23.86
CA GLN A 562 4.11 -17.17 -24.61
C GLN A 562 5.33 -17.34 -23.70
N ALA A 563 5.90 -18.55 -23.70
CA ALA A 563 7.00 -18.89 -22.80
C ALA A 563 8.36 -18.43 -23.32
N ASP A 564 8.54 -18.36 -24.65
CA ASP A 564 9.81 -18.02 -25.31
C ASP A 564 9.65 -17.15 -26.54
N ASP A 565 10.72 -16.55 -27.05
CA ASP A 565 10.68 -15.78 -28.28
C ASP A 565 10.31 -16.68 -29.49
N LEU A 566 9.55 -16.13 -30.43
CA LEU A 566 9.14 -16.84 -31.65
C LEU A 566 9.79 -16.17 -32.85
N THR A 567 10.66 -16.91 -33.53
CA THR A 567 11.28 -16.46 -34.78
C THR A 567 11.00 -17.45 -35.89
N ILE A 568 10.56 -16.95 -37.05
CA ILE A 568 10.34 -17.73 -38.27
C ILE A 568 10.89 -16.95 -39.46
N VAL A 569 11.67 -17.60 -40.32
CA VAL A 569 12.07 -17.08 -41.63
C VAL A 569 11.65 -18.07 -42.69
N VAL A 570 10.96 -17.59 -43.72
CA VAL A 570 10.46 -18.39 -44.84
C VAL A 570 11.09 -17.89 -46.13
N ILE A 571 11.59 -18.82 -46.94
CA ILE A 571 12.16 -18.56 -48.27
C ILE A 571 11.48 -19.51 -49.25
N LYS A 572 10.72 -18.96 -50.19
CA LYS A 572 10.05 -19.72 -51.25
C LYS A 572 10.69 -19.39 -52.60
N VAL A 573 11.14 -20.41 -53.31
CA VAL A 573 11.83 -20.27 -54.60
C VAL A 573 10.79 -20.35 -55.73
N GLN A 574 10.77 -19.35 -56.60
CA GLN A 574 9.79 -19.20 -57.69
C GLN A 574 10.30 -19.79 -59.00
#